data_AF-A0A2E9FF33-F1
#
_entry.id   AF-A0A2E9FF33-F1
#
_cell.length_a   1.000
_cell.length_b   1.000
_cell.length_c   1.000
_cell.angle_alpha   90.00
_cell.angle_beta   90.00
_cell.angle_gamma   90.00
#
_symmetry.space_group_name_H-M   'P 1'
#
loop_
_entity.id
_entity.type
_entity.pdbx_description
1 polymer ?
#
loop_
_entity_poly.entity_id
_entity_poly.type
_entity_poly.pdbx_seq_one_letter_code
_entity_poly.pdbx_strand_id
1 'polypeptide(L)'
;MDLQRISIKLYAQPESEVEARDFVPVFHSWIQNQRIADHLLIDVADYAHVPDGPGVVLVAHEASYAADQSDGELGLLYQRKQPQAGELPERVSASMQAVRSAAESLEEEDDLKAKVQFDRRRFRFIANDRLTAPNTEASFAALKPALSQAAAEFFDHDQFTLTRQGGPKERLSVLVEAVACPALPTCGLALAESERYVPEFLGLVDNLLDDAGLGGEEIIVRMTGCPNGCARPYMAELGIVGKSPGKYAVYLGGNVAGTRLARLYNQTVPATEMADQLRPLLERFARHRHEGERFGDFCAREVWPEIEIAI
;
A
#
# COMPACT_ATOMS: atom_id res chain seq x y z
N MET A 1 -18.19 -14.82 -3.43
CA MET A 1 -16.93 -15.58 -3.54
C MET A 1 -16.64 -16.20 -2.18
N ASP A 2 -16.53 -17.53 -2.08
CA ASP A 2 -16.30 -18.19 -0.78
C ASP A 2 -14.80 -18.46 -0.56
N LEU A 3 -14.05 -17.40 -0.27
CA LEU A 3 -12.60 -17.47 -0.05
C LEU A 3 -12.31 -17.75 1.44
N GLN A 4 -11.53 -18.79 1.72
CA GLN A 4 -11.26 -19.25 3.09
C GLN A 4 -9.78 -19.09 3.46
N ARG A 5 -8.87 -19.36 2.52
CA ARG A 5 -7.42 -19.25 2.74
C ARG A 5 -6.93 -17.88 2.30
N ILE A 6 -7.02 -16.94 3.22
CA ILE A 6 -6.56 -15.56 3.06
C ILE A 6 -5.15 -15.43 3.63
N SER A 7 -4.30 -14.69 2.92
CA SER A 7 -3.02 -14.23 3.43
C SER A 7 -2.95 -12.71 3.40
N ILE A 8 -2.37 -12.12 4.44
CA ILE A 8 -2.10 -10.68 4.51
C ILE A 8 -0.67 -10.45 4.95
N LYS A 9 0.06 -9.63 4.19
CA LYS A 9 1.42 -9.19 4.52
C LYS A 9 1.41 -7.72 4.93
N LEU A 10 1.94 -7.45 6.12
CA LEU A 10 2.35 -6.11 6.54
C LEU A 10 3.84 -5.95 6.28
N TYR A 11 4.22 -4.93 5.52
CA TYR A 11 5.63 -4.70 5.18
C TYR A 11 6.37 -4.10 6.37
N ALA A 12 7.65 -4.44 6.54
CA ALA A 12 8.53 -3.67 7.42
C ALA A 12 8.83 -2.30 6.80
N GLN A 13 9.10 -1.30 7.63
CA GLN A 13 9.60 -0.01 7.17
C GLN A 13 11.01 -0.18 6.59
N PRO A 14 11.39 0.55 5.53
CA PRO A 14 12.72 0.46 4.91
C PRO A 14 13.90 0.69 5.87
N GLU A 15 13.68 1.45 6.94
CA GLU A 15 14.64 1.77 7.99
C GLU A 15 14.79 0.66 9.04
N SER A 16 14.03 -0.44 8.92
CA SER A 16 14.11 -1.55 9.86
C SER A 16 15.44 -2.31 9.68
N GLU A 17 16.23 -2.37 10.75
CA GLU A 17 17.50 -3.09 10.79
C GLU A 17 17.30 -4.48 11.42
N VAL A 18 16.58 -5.34 10.71
CA VAL A 18 16.22 -6.68 11.20
C VAL A 18 16.33 -7.73 10.08
N GLU A 19 16.83 -8.91 10.43
CA GLU A 19 16.82 -10.08 9.55
C GLU A 19 15.71 -11.05 9.95
N ALA A 20 15.26 -11.90 9.01
CA ALA A 20 14.22 -12.89 9.30
C ALA A 20 14.58 -13.80 10.49
N ARG A 21 15.87 -14.11 10.70
CA ARG A 21 16.35 -14.95 11.81
C ARG A 21 16.20 -14.31 13.19
N ASP A 22 16.12 -13.00 13.28
CA ASP A 22 15.92 -12.32 14.57
C ASP A 22 14.55 -12.64 15.18
N PHE A 23 13.60 -13.12 14.37
CA PHE A 23 12.27 -13.54 14.83
C PHE A 23 12.24 -14.93 15.49
N VAL A 24 13.27 -15.77 15.31
CA VAL A 24 13.33 -17.13 15.88
C VAL A 24 13.20 -17.14 17.42
N PRO A 25 14.02 -16.41 18.19
CA PRO A 25 13.90 -16.40 19.66
C PRO A 25 12.53 -15.91 20.13
N VAL A 26 12.00 -14.87 19.47
CA VAL A 26 10.69 -14.30 19.79
C VAL A 26 9.56 -15.30 19.52
N PHE A 27 9.56 -15.98 18.37
CA PHE A 27 8.54 -16.98 18.06
C PHE A 27 8.59 -18.18 19.00
N HIS A 28 9.78 -18.62 19.44
CA HIS A 28 9.88 -19.63 20.48
C HIS A 28 9.32 -19.15 21.82
N SER A 29 9.59 -17.90 22.22
CA SER A 29 9.00 -17.28 23.41
C SER A 29 7.47 -17.23 23.30
N TRP A 30 6.93 -16.89 22.13
CA TRP A 30 5.49 -16.84 21.90
C TRP A 30 4.81 -18.19 22.04
N ILE A 31 5.44 -19.27 21.56
CA ILE A 31 4.95 -20.65 21.76
C ILE A 31 4.88 -20.98 23.25
N GLN A 32 5.95 -20.69 24.00
CA GLN A 32 6.05 -21.00 25.42
C GLN A 32 5.02 -20.23 26.26
N ASN A 33 4.76 -18.98 25.88
CA ASN A 33 3.88 -18.06 26.60
C ASN A 33 2.45 -17.98 26.04
N GLN A 34 2.13 -18.76 24.99
CA GLN A 34 0.84 -18.73 24.29
C GLN A 34 0.41 -17.30 23.90
N ARG A 35 1.34 -16.54 23.33
CA ARG A 35 1.20 -15.08 23.14
C ARG A 35 0.04 -14.68 22.23
N ILE A 36 -0.28 -15.51 21.23
CA ILE A 36 -1.37 -15.25 20.29
C ILE A 36 -2.61 -16.00 20.74
N ALA A 37 -3.64 -15.26 21.13
CA ALA A 37 -4.95 -15.83 21.45
C ALA A 37 -5.58 -16.53 20.22
N ASP A 38 -6.39 -17.54 20.49
CA ASP A 38 -7.15 -18.30 19.47
C ASP A 38 -6.29 -19.02 18.41
N HIS A 39 -4.99 -19.16 18.66
CA HIS A 39 -4.08 -19.92 17.81
C HIS A 39 -3.29 -20.94 18.64
N LEU A 40 -3.37 -22.21 18.28
CA LEU A 40 -2.50 -23.24 18.84
C LEU A 40 -1.13 -23.16 18.15
N LEU A 41 -0.16 -22.49 18.78
CA LEU A 41 1.21 -22.38 18.29
C LEU A 41 1.95 -23.71 18.45
N ILE A 42 2.62 -24.18 17.40
CA ILE A 42 3.17 -25.54 17.30
C ILE A 42 4.70 -25.51 17.22
N ASP A 43 5.25 -24.86 16.19
CA ASP A 43 6.67 -24.95 15.87
C ASP A 43 7.18 -23.72 15.11
N VAL A 44 8.50 -23.57 15.01
CA VAL A 44 9.20 -22.54 14.23
C VAL A 44 10.04 -23.21 13.15
N ALA A 45 9.83 -22.84 11.88
CA ALA A 45 10.62 -23.31 10.76
C ALA A 45 11.51 -22.18 10.20
N ASP A 46 12.82 -22.42 10.12
CA ASP A 46 13.80 -21.47 9.55
C ASP A 46 14.10 -21.76 8.08
N TYR A 47 13.55 -20.92 7.19
CA TYR A 47 13.86 -20.87 5.76
C TYR A 47 14.62 -19.60 5.37
N ALA A 48 15.25 -18.89 6.30
CA ALA A 48 16.02 -17.67 5.98
C ALA A 48 17.21 -17.92 5.03
N HIS A 49 17.58 -19.18 4.81
CA HIS A 49 18.57 -19.60 3.82
C HIS A 49 18.04 -19.65 2.38
N VAL A 50 16.71 -19.59 2.19
CA VAL A 50 16.07 -19.60 0.87
C VAL A 50 15.93 -18.16 0.38
N PRO A 51 16.60 -17.76 -0.72
CA PRO A 51 16.46 -16.43 -1.30
C PRO A 51 15.00 -16.17 -1.70
N ASP A 52 14.50 -14.98 -1.37
CA ASP A 52 13.09 -14.58 -1.61
C ASP A 52 12.10 -15.65 -1.12
N GLY A 53 12.41 -16.23 0.04
CA GLY A 53 11.62 -17.28 0.66
C GLY A 53 10.70 -16.76 1.78
N PRO A 54 10.00 -17.69 2.46
CA PRO A 54 9.12 -17.35 3.56
C PRO A 54 9.87 -16.92 4.84
N GLY A 55 11.21 -16.87 4.82
CA GLY A 55 12.05 -16.51 5.95
C GLY A 55 11.82 -17.43 7.15
N VAL A 56 11.41 -16.88 8.29
CA VAL A 56 11.12 -17.67 9.50
C VAL A 56 9.62 -17.78 9.70
N VAL A 57 9.11 -19.00 9.85
CA VAL A 57 7.67 -19.30 9.93
C VAL A 57 7.30 -19.83 11.32
N LEU A 58 6.43 -19.11 12.03
CA LEU A 58 5.71 -19.59 13.19
C LEU A 58 4.45 -20.35 12.75
N VAL A 59 4.48 -21.66 12.95
CA VAL A 59 3.40 -22.58 12.57
C VAL A 59 2.39 -22.66 13.70
N ALA A 60 1.13 -22.32 13.43
CA ALA A 60 0.00 -22.58 14.33
C ALA A 60 -1.04 -23.49 13.65
N HIS A 61 -2.01 -24.03 14.37
CA HIS A 61 -3.04 -24.91 13.77
C HIS A 61 -3.97 -24.14 12.82
N GLU A 62 -4.45 -22.97 13.25
CA GLU A 62 -5.44 -22.13 12.58
C GLU A 62 -4.83 -21.32 11.43
N ALA A 63 -3.63 -20.79 11.66
CA ALA A 63 -2.91 -19.94 10.73
C ALA A 63 -1.39 -20.10 10.87
N SER A 64 -0.60 -19.40 10.07
CA SER A 64 0.85 -19.32 10.25
C SER A 64 1.29 -17.88 10.08
N TYR A 65 2.29 -17.49 10.85
CA TYR A 65 2.93 -16.17 10.78
C TYR A 65 4.32 -16.36 10.21
N ALA A 66 4.79 -15.45 9.37
CA ALA A 66 6.12 -15.54 8.80
C ALA A 66 6.80 -14.18 8.71
N ALA A 67 8.09 -14.12 9.05
CA ALA A 67 8.98 -13.04 8.67
C ALA A 67 9.36 -13.22 7.19
N ASP A 68 8.41 -12.91 6.31
CA ASP A 68 8.41 -13.25 4.89
C ASP A 68 9.20 -12.25 4.05
N GLN A 69 9.99 -12.77 3.10
CA GLN A 69 10.77 -11.99 2.14
C GLN A 69 10.41 -12.34 0.69
N SER A 70 9.31 -13.05 0.45
CA SER A 70 9.00 -13.68 -0.85
C SER A 70 8.76 -12.70 -2.01
N ASP A 71 8.64 -11.40 -1.74
CA ASP A 71 8.51 -10.34 -2.75
C ASP A 71 9.66 -9.33 -2.71
N GLY A 72 10.80 -9.74 -2.16
CA GLY A 72 12.02 -8.93 -2.06
C GLY A 72 11.99 -7.87 -0.95
N GLU A 73 10.86 -7.75 -0.23
CA GLU A 73 10.73 -6.87 0.93
C GLU A 73 10.39 -7.69 2.17
N LEU A 74 11.05 -7.41 3.30
CA LEU A 74 10.71 -8.05 4.56
C LEU A 74 9.32 -7.58 5.03
N GLY A 75 8.53 -8.51 5.57
CA GLY A 75 7.29 -8.18 6.25
C GLY A 75 6.76 -9.32 7.10
N LEU A 76 5.73 -9.04 7.89
CA LEU A 76 4.99 -10.05 8.62
C LEU A 76 3.84 -10.55 7.76
N LEU A 77 3.91 -11.81 7.34
CA LEU A 77 2.86 -12.49 6.60
C LEU A 77 2.02 -13.33 7.55
N TYR A 78 0.71 -13.08 7.58
CA TYR A 78 -0.29 -13.98 8.13
C TYR A 78 -0.87 -14.86 7.03
N GLN A 79 -1.02 -16.15 7.28
CA GLN A 79 -1.64 -17.11 6.36
C GLN A 79 -2.67 -17.98 7.07
N ARG A 80 -3.94 -17.74 6.80
CA ARG A 80 -5.04 -18.57 7.31
C ARG A 80 -5.02 -19.95 6.64
N LYS A 81 -5.11 -21.02 7.45
CA LYS A 81 -5.11 -22.42 6.99
C LYS A 81 -6.45 -23.10 7.17
N GLN A 82 -7.13 -22.82 8.29
CA GLN A 82 -8.44 -23.39 8.60
C GLN A 82 -9.57 -22.49 8.09
N PRO A 83 -10.75 -23.04 7.77
CA PRO A 83 -11.93 -22.24 7.48
C PRO A 83 -12.23 -21.26 8.61
N GLN A 84 -12.88 -20.15 8.26
CA GLN A 84 -13.33 -19.14 9.20
C GLN A 84 -14.79 -18.82 8.93
N ALA A 85 -15.59 -18.70 10.00
CA ALA A 85 -16.98 -18.30 9.91
C ALA A 85 -17.11 -16.84 9.48
N GLY A 86 -18.30 -16.47 9.03
CA GLY A 86 -18.63 -15.11 8.61
C GLY A 86 -18.60 -14.91 7.09
N GLU A 87 -19.01 -13.73 6.65
CA GLU A 87 -18.95 -13.31 5.26
C GLU A 87 -17.52 -12.93 4.84
N LEU A 88 -17.28 -12.79 3.54
CA LEU A 88 -15.95 -12.46 3.03
C LEU A 88 -15.34 -11.19 3.67
N PRO A 89 -16.06 -10.05 3.81
CA PRO A 89 -15.50 -8.87 4.48
C PRO A 89 -15.08 -9.14 5.92
N GLU A 90 -15.90 -9.86 6.69
CA GLU A 90 -15.62 -10.22 8.09
C GLU A 90 -14.36 -11.09 8.21
N ARG A 91 -14.18 -12.06 7.30
CA ARG A 91 -12.99 -12.92 7.25
C ARG A 91 -11.72 -12.13 6.90
N VAL A 92 -11.83 -11.17 5.98
CA VAL A 92 -10.71 -10.29 5.61
C VAL A 92 -10.34 -9.40 6.80
N SER A 93 -11.31 -8.71 7.41
CA SER A 93 -11.09 -7.85 8.58
C SER A 93 -10.49 -8.63 9.76
N ALA A 94 -10.97 -9.84 10.03
CA ALA A 94 -10.42 -10.67 11.10
C ALA A 94 -8.97 -11.12 10.81
N SER A 95 -8.66 -11.51 9.57
CA SER A 95 -7.27 -11.81 9.16
C SER A 95 -6.39 -10.57 9.30
N MET A 96 -6.96 -9.38 9.03
CA MET A 96 -6.24 -8.11 9.11
C MET A 96 -5.93 -7.70 10.55
N GLN A 97 -6.91 -7.86 11.44
CA GLN A 97 -6.72 -7.67 12.88
C GLN A 97 -5.67 -8.64 13.44
N ALA A 98 -5.70 -9.91 13.05
CA ALA A 98 -4.76 -10.92 13.53
C ALA A 98 -3.29 -10.57 13.20
N VAL A 99 -2.99 -10.13 11.97
CA VAL A 99 -1.63 -9.73 11.61
C VAL A 99 -1.25 -8.38 12.22
N ARG A 100 -2.20 -7.45 12.36
CA ARG A 100 -1.95 -6.16 13.02
C ARG A 100 -1.58 -6.34 14.49
N SER A 101 -2.33 -7.13 15.24
CA SER A 101 -2.04 -7.41 16.66
C SER A 101 -0.71 -8.15 16.85
N ALA A 102 -0.37 -9.05 15.91
CA ALA A 102 0.93 -9.71 15.92
C ALA A 102 2.08 -8.73 15.61
N ALA A 103 1.90 -7.85 14.62
CA ALA A 103 2.88 -6.79 14.32
C ALA A 103 3.09 -5.86 15.52
N GLU A 104 2.01 -5.40 16.16
CA GLU A 104 2.07 -4.58 17.38
C GLU A 104 2.82 -5.31 18.51
N SER A 105 2.53 -6.60 18.70
CA SER A 105 3.24 -7.40 19.70
C SER A 105 4.74 -7.49 19.38
N LEU A 106 5.13 -7.73 18.12
CA LEU A 106 6.54 -7.80 17.69
C LEU A 106 7.30 -6.49 17.90
N GLU A 107 6.65 -5.34 17.68
CA GLU A 107 7.23 -4.01 17.90
C GLU A 107 7.53 -3.74 19.39
N GLU A 108 6.87 -4.48 20.30
CA GLU A 108 7.03 -4.36 21.76
C GLU A 108 8.04 -5.36 22.36
N GLU A 109 8.38 -6.44 21.66
CA GLU A 109 9.29 -7.50 22.14
C GLU A 109 10.73 -7.00 22.29
N ASP A 110 11.36 -7.19 23.44
CA ASP A 110 12.67 -6.60 23.75
C ASP A 110 13.77 -6.94 22.71
N ASP A 111 13.72 -8.14 22.11
CA ASP A 111 14.70 -8.59 21.11
C ASP A 111 14.56 -7.90 19.73
N LEU A 112 13.36 -7.36 19.43
CA LEU A 112 13.00 -6.76 18.14
C LEU A 112 12.62 -5.27 18.25
N LYS A 113 12.33 -4.81 19.46
CA LYS A 113 11.99 -3.43 19.77
C LYS A 113 13.13 -2.52 19.31
N ALA A 114 12.76 -1.46 18.60
CA ALA A 114 13.66 -0.55 17.89
C ALA A 114 14.39 -1.11 16.65
N LYS A 115 14.33 -2.42 16.36
CA LYS A 115 14.88 -2.99 15.11
C LYS A 115 13.84 -3.06 13.99
N VAL A 116 12.59 -3.28 14.34
CA VAL A 116 11.50 -3.40 13.37
C VAL A 116 10.35 -2.46 13.70
N GLN A 117 9.81 -1.85 12.65
CA GLN A 117 8.50 -1.23 12.66
C GLN A 117 7.77 -1.64 11.39
N PHE A 118 6.48 -1.91 11.49
CA PHE A 118 5.66 -2.28 10.34
C PHE A 118 5.00 -1.06 9.73
N ASP A 119 4.95 -1.03 8.40
CA ASP A 119 4.30 0.02 7.63
C ASP A 119 2.78 -0.08 7.81
N ARG A 120 2.19 0.93 8.47
CA ARG A 120 0.74 1.03 8.68
C ARG A 120 -0.01 1.66 7.50
N ARG A 121 0.68 1.98 6.41
CA ARG A 121 0.12 2.66 5.23
C ARG A 121 0.00 1.74 4.03
N ARG A 122 0.47 0.50 4.12
CA ARG A 122 0.29 -0.49 3.06
C ARG A 122 0.26 -1.90 3.58
N PHE A 123 -0.51 -2.73 2.89
CA PHE A 123 -0.51 -4.16 3.10
C PHE A 123 -0.77 -4.88 1.79
N ARG A 124 -0.38 -6.14 1.71
CA ARG A 124 -0.68 -6.99 0.56
C ARG A 124 -1.66 -8.07 0.96
N PHE A 125 -2.76 -8.14 0.25
CA PHE A 125 -3.72 -9.24 0.32
C PHE A 125 -3.39 -10.30 -0.72
N ILE A 126 -3.53 -11.58 -0.35
CA ILE A 126 -3.32 -12.71 -1.25
C ILE A 126 -4.45 -13.73 -1.04
N ALA A 127 -5.16 -14.07 -2.12
CA ALA A 127 -6.11 -15.17 -2.13
C ALA A 127 -5.39 -16.48 -2.49
N ASN A 128 -5.28 -17.41 -1.54
CA ASN A 128 -4.59 -18.68 -1.79
C ASN A 128 -5.48 -19.71 -2.50
N ASP A 129 -6.81 -19.61 -2.39
CA ASP A 129 -7.74 -20.53 -3.06
C ASP A 129 -7.93 -20.17 -4.54
N ARG A 130 -6.94 -20.50 -5.38
CA ARG A 130 -6.93 -20.16 -6.82
C ARG A 130 -8.12 -20.70 -7.62
N LEU A 131 -8.73 -21.80 -7.18
CA LEU A 131 -9.93 -22.35 -7.84
C LEU A 131 -11.14 -21.43 -7.66
N THR A 132 -11.25 -20.77 -6.50
CA THR A 132 -12.37 -19.88 -6.16
C THR A 132 -12.09 -18.43 -6.54
N ALA A 133 -10.81 -18.03 -6.50
CA ALA A 133 -10.34 -16.68 -6.80
C ALA A 133 -9.15 -16.72 -7.79
N PRO A 134 -9.38 -17.08 -9.07
CA PRO A 134 -8.33 -17.01 -10.08
C PRO A 134 -7.86 -15.56 -10.27
N ASN A 135 -6.60 -15.35 -10.64
CA ASN A 135 -6.08 -13.99 -10.84
C ASN A 135 -6.61 -13.37 -12.15
N THR A 136 -7.84 -12.86 -12.09
CA THR A 136 -8.58 -12.26 -13.21
C THR A 136 -9.23 -10.95 -12.79
N GLU A 137 -9.58 -10.12 -13.76
CA GLU A 137 -10.28 -8.86 -13.53
C GLU A 137 -11.63 -9.07 -12.83
N ALA A 138 -12.37 -10.11 -13.24
CA ALA A 138 -13.65 -10.47 -12.65
C ALA A 138 -13.52 -10.86 -11.16
N SER A 139 -12.49 -11.64 -10.82
CA SER A 139 -12.23 -12.02 -9.43
C SER A 139 -11.78 -10.83 -8.59
N PHE A 140 -10.98 -9.93 -9.15
CA PHE A 140 -10.59 -8.69 -8.49
C PHE A 140 -11.81 -7.79 -8.23
N ALA A 141 -12.67 -7.58 -9.23
CA ALA A 141 -13.90 -6.80 -9.09
C ALA A 141 -14.83 -7.38 -8.01
N ALA A 142 -14.94 -8.71 -7.93
CA ALA A 142 -15.74 -9.39 -6.90
C ALA A 142 -15.15 -9.26 -5.48
N LEU A 143 -13.84 -9.09 -5.35
CA LEU A 143 -13.11 -8.96 -4.09
C LEU A 143 -13.05 -7.50 -3.60
N LYS A 144 -13.09 -6.53 -4.53
CA LYS A 144 -12.94 -5.10 -4.26
C LYS A 144 -13.81 -4.59 -3.10
N PRO A 145 -15.12 -4.92 -2.98
CA PRO A 145 -15.95 -4.42 -1.87
C PRO A 145 -15.46 -4.88 -0.49
N ALA A 146 -15.08 -6.15 -0.36
CA ALA A 146 -14.60 -6.71 0.90
C ALA A 146 -13.24 -6.12 1.31
N LEU A 147 -12.33 -5.93 0.34
CA LEU A 147 -11.05 -5.28 0.59
C LEU A 147 -11.20 -3.80 0.91
N SER A 148 -12.09 -3.07 0.23
CA SER A 148 -12.34 -1.67 0.52
C SER A 148 -12.87 -1.47 1.93
N GLN A 149 -13.78 -2.33 2.40
CA GLN A 149 -14.27 -2.27 3.78
C GLN A 149 -13.13 -2.53 4.77
N ALA A 150 -12.38 -3.61 4.61
CA ALA A 150 -11.28 -3.96 5.52
C ALA A 150 -10.15 -2.91 5.50
N ALA A 151 -9.86 -2.32 4.33
CA ALA A 151 -8.89 -1.24 4.20
C ALA A 151 -9.34 0.03 4.92
N ALA A 152 -10.63 0.38 4.82
CA ALA A 152 -11.19 1.53 5.53
C ALA A 152 -11.09 1.37 7.04
N GLU A 153 -11.40 0.17 7.55
CA GLU A 153 -11.22 -0.17 8.97
C GLU A 153 -9.75 -0.18 9.40
N PHE A 154 -8.83 -0.63 8.53
CA PHE A 154 -7.41 -0.72 8.83
C PHE A 154 -6.72 0.66 8.87
N PHE A 155 -7.01 1.52 7.90
CA PHE A 155 -6.44 2.85 7.79
C PHE A 155 -7.20 3.92 8.58
N ASP A 156 -8.40 3.62 9.07
CA ASP A 156 -9.33 4.57 9.68
C ASP A 156 -9.78 5.70 8.73
N HIS A 157 -9.74 5.44 7.41
CA HIS A 157 -10.17 6.35 6.36
C HIS A 157 -10.46 5.60 5.04
N ASP A 158 -11.22 6.19 4.12
CA ASP A 158 -11.56 5.60 2.81
C ASP A 158 -10.57 5.92 1.67
N GLN A 159 -9.45 6.58 1.99
CA GLN A 159 -8.48 7.11 1.04
C GLN A 159 -7.31 6.16 0.73
N PHE A 160 -7.56 5.12 -0.08
CA PHE A 160 -6.56 4.12 -0.45
C PHE A 160 -6.68 3.67 -1.90
N THR A 161 -5.62 3.07 -2.43
CA THR A 161 -5.59 2.42 -3.75
C THR A 161 -5.57 0.91 -3.60
N LEU A 162 -6.25 0.20 -4.51
CA LEU A 162 -6.20 -1.26 -4.63
C LEU A 162 -5.59 -1.62 -5.98
N THR A 163 -4.37 -2.13 -5.98
CA THR A 163 -3.65 -2.50 -7.20
C THR A 163 -3.54 -4.01 -7.31
N ARG A 164 -4.21 -4.60 -8.30
CA ARG A 164 -4.07 -6.03 -8.63
C ARG A 164 -2.64 -6.31 -9.12
N GLN A 165 -2.03 -7.37 -8.61
CA GLN A 165 -0.66 -7.77 -8.93
C GLN A 165 -0.58 -9.16 -9.56
N GLY A 166 0.52 -9.40 -10.28
CA GLY A 166 0.89 -10.70 -10.85
C GLY A 166 0.11 -11.10 -12.10
N GLY A 167 0.62 -12.12 -12.80
CA GLY A 167 -0.02 -12.66 -13.99
C GLY A 167 -1.19 -13.62 -13.70
N PRO A 168 -1.96 -14.03 -14.72
CA PRO A 168 -3.09 -14.98 -14.56
C PRO A 168 -2.70 -16.35 -13.97
N LYS A 169 -1.42 -16.73 -14.09
CA LYS A 169 -0.87 -17.98 -13.55
C LYS A 169 -0.41 -17.87 -12.09
N GLU A 170 -0.44 -16.67 -11.51
CA GLU A 170 -0.10 -16.43 -10.12
C GLU A 170 -1.34 -16.43 -9.24
N ARG A 171 -1.15 -16.30 -7.93
CA ARG A 171 -2.24 -16.10 -6.96
C ARG A 171 -2.79 -14.68 -7.12
N LEU A 172 -4.11 -14.53 -7.02
CA LEU A 172 -4.71 -13.19 -6.99
C LEU A 172 -4.16 -12.46 -5.77
N SER A 173 -3.40 -11.40 -6.05
CA SER A 173 -2.78 -10.55 -5.04
C SER A 173 -3.21 -9.11 -5.27
N VAL A 174 -3.49 -8.40 -4.20
CA VAL A 174 -3.86 -6.98 -4.24
C VAL A 174 -2.96 -6.24 -3.27
N LEU A 175 -2.18 -5.30 -3.79
CA LEU A 175 -1.47 -4.33 -2.98
C LEU A 175 -2.45 -3.21 -2.62
N VAL A 176 -2.58 -2.95 -1.33
CA VAL A 176 -3.44 -1.88 -0.81
C VAL A 176 -2.55 -0.83 -0.16
N GLU A 177 -2.66 0.42 -0.60
CA GLU A 177 -1.81 1.52 -0.13
C GLU A 177 -2.65 2.76 0.20
N ALA A 178 -2.41 3.35 1.35
CA ALA A 178 -2.94 4.65 1.72
C ALA A 178 -2.44 5.72 0.74
N VAL A 179 -3.34 6.61 0.34
CA VAL A 179 -3.06 7.69 -0.61
C VAL A 179 -2.34 8.85 0.07
N ALA A 180 -2.50 9.01 1.39
CA ALA A 180 -2.00 10.15 2.14
C ALA A 180 -1.29 9.76 3.44
N CYS A 181 -0.37 10.61 3.92
CA CYS A 181 0.18 10.49 5.28
C CYS A 181 -0.64 11.32 6.28
N PRO A 182 -0.56 11.04 7.60
CA PRO A 182 -1.35 11.77 8.60
C PRO A 182 -1.13 13.28 8.58
N ALA A 183 0.13 13.70 8.42
CA ALA A 183 0.53 15.11 8.47
C ALA A 183 -0.02 15.83 9.72
N LEU A 184 -0.65 17.00 9.57
CA LEU A 184 -1.19 17.75 10.68
C LEU A 184 -2.49 17.11 11.20
N PRO A 185 -2.78 17.18 12.52
CA PRO A 185 -2.02 17.85 13.57
C PRO A 185 -1.03 16.94 14.31
N THR A 186 -0.95 15.65 13.94
CA THR A 186 -0.27 14.62 14.72
C THR A 186 1.23 14.50 14.40
N CYS A 187 1.64 14.84 13.18
CA CYS A 187 3.03 14.79 12.75
C CYS A 187 3.73 16.14 12.98
N GLY A 188 4.72 16.17 13.88
CA GLY A 188 5.53 17.36 14.15
C GLY A 188 6.46 17.81 13.00
N LEU A 189 6.59 17.01 11.94
CA LEU A 189 7.37 17.33 10.73
C LEU A 189 6.50 17.84 9.58
N ALA A 190 5.18 17.88 9.74
CA ALA A 190 4.27 18.29 8.69
C ALA A 190 4.37 19.79 8.42
N LEU A 191 4.45 20.16 7.14
CA LEU A 191 4.49 21.54 6.65
C LEU A 191 3.15 21.99 6.08
N ALA A 192 2.33 21.05 5.62
CA ALA A 192 0.97 21.24 5.11
C ALA A 192 0.08 20.05 5.52
N GLU A 193 -1.21 20.17 5.26
CA GLU A 193 -2.17 19.06 5.41
C GLU A 193 -1.88 17.93 4.40
N SER A 194 -2.42 16.75 4.67
CA SER A 194 -2.33 15.60 3.76
C SER A 194 -3.58 14.74 3.86
N GLU A 195 -3.67 13.85 4.84
CA GLU A 195 -4.83 12.95 5.04
C GLU A 195 -6.18 13.69 5.04
N ARG A 196 -6.26 14.84 5.71
CA ARG A 196 -7.51 15.61 5.80
C ARG A 196 -7.83 16.43 4.54
N TYR A 197 -6.86 16.66 3.66
CA TYR A 197 -7.04 17.41 2.41
C TYR A 197 -7.20 16.49 1.19
N VAL A 198 -6.66 15.26 1.26
CA VAL A 198 -6.66 14.35 0.11
C VAL A 198 -8.05 14.02 -0.45
N PRO A 199 -9.16 13.91 0.34
CA PRO A 199 -10.48 13.65 -0.23
C PRO A 199 -10.96 14.78 -1.14
N GLU A 200 -10.77 16.03 -0.72
CA GLU A 200 -11.09 17.21 -1.53
C GLU A 200 -10.25 17.24 -2.80
N PHE A 201 -8.95 16.92 -2.68
CA PHE A 201 -8.04 16.89 -3.82
C PHE A 201 -8.38 15.76 -4.82
N LEU A 202 -8.73 14.56 -4.37
CA LEU A 202 -9.17 13.48 -5.26
C LEU A 202 -10.46 13.88 -5.99
N GLY A 203 -11.44 14.44 -5.29
CA GLY A 203 -12.66 14.95 -5.93
C GLY A 203 -12.37 16.04 -6.97
N LEU A 204 -11.38 16.91 -6.73
CA LEU A 204 -10.91 17.88 -7.71
C LEU A 204 -10.31 17.19 -8.95
N VAL A 205 -9.46 16.17 -8.77
CA VAL A 205 -8.86 15.42 -9.89
C VAL A 205 -9.94 14.68 -10.69
N ASP A 206 -10.89 14.02 -10.04
CA ASP A 206 -11.99 13.31 -10.69
C ASP A 206 -12.83 14.27 -11.55
N ASN A 207 -13.21 15.43 -11.00
CA ASN A 207 -13.94 16.45 -11.76
C ASN A 207 -13.15 16.94 -12.99
N LEU A 208 -11.83 17.12 -12.86
CA LEU A 208 -10.98 17.52 -13.99
C LEU A 208 -10.85 16.43 -15.05
N LEU A 209 -10.82 15.16 -14.64
CA LEU A 209 -10.82 14.02 -15.57
C LEU A 209 -12.13 13.94 -16.33
N ASP A 210 -13.26 14.09 -15.64
CA ASP A 210 -14.58 14.12 -16.27
C ASP A 210 -14.69 15.29 -17.26
N ASP A 211 -14.27 16.50 -16.87
CA ASP A 211 -14.23 17.68 -17.75
C ASP A 211 -13.38 17.44 -19.02
N ALA A 212 -12.28 16.70 -18.89
CA ALA A 212 -11.37 16.39 -19.99
C ALA A 212 -11.83 15.19 -20.86
N GLY A 213 -12.96 14.57 -20.55
CA GLY A 213 -13.45 13.38 -21.25
C GLY A 213 -12.67 12.10 -20.92
N LEU A 214 -12.00 12.07 -19.77
CA LEU A 214 -11.22 10.96 -19.23
C LEU A 214 -11.96 10.25 -18.09
N GLY A 215 -13.28 10.37 -18.01
CA GLY A 215 -14.09 9.71 -16.99
C GLY A 215 -13.83 8.20 -16.94
N GLY A 216 -13.51 7.69 -15.75
CA GLY A 216 -13.14 6.29 -15.53
C GLY A 216 -11.65 5.96 -15.69
N GLU A 217 -10.81 6.92 -16.09
CA GLU A 217 -9.36 6.77 -16.01
C GLU A 217 -8.89 6.89 -14.56
N GLU A 218 -8.10 5.93 -14.10
CA GLU A 218 -7.53 5.95 -12.75
C GLU A 218 -6.10 6.52 -12.79
N ILE A 219 -5.89 7.66 -12.12
CA ILE A 219 -4.56 8.23 -11.87
C ILE A 219 -4.11 7.88 -10.45
N ILE A 220 -2.92 7.30 -10.31
CA ILE A 220 -2.34 7.07 -8.98
C ILE A 220 -1.88 8.41 -8.41
N VAL A 221 -2.71 8.96 -7.54
CA VAL A 221 -2.41 10.12 -6.70
C VAL A 221 -1.78 9.66 -5.40
N ARG A 222 -0.79 10.39 -4.88
CA ARG A 222 -0.31 10.23 -3.49
C ARG A 222 0.06 11.59 -2.91
N MET A 223 -0.24 11.79 -1.62
CA MET A 223 -0.07 13.08 -0.93
C MET A 223 0.74 12.92 0.36
N THR A 224 1.67 13.84 0.61
CA THR A 224 2.35 13.97 1.91
C THR A 224 2.41 15.40 2.39
N GLY A 225 2.37 15.59 3.71
CA GLY A 225 2.44 16.93 4.32
C GLY A 225 3.83 17.55 4.37
N CYS A 226 4.90 16.79 4.04
CA CYS A 226 6.28 17.24 4.07
C CYS A 226 7.15 16.42 3.09
N PRO A 227 8.43 16.80 2.84
CA PRO A 227 9.28 16.15 1.84
C PRO A 227 9.81 14.76 2.24
N ASN A 228 9.53 14.27 3.46
CA ASN A 228 9.92 12.92 3.88
C ASN A 228 9.28 11.81 3.04
N GLY A 229 8.17 12.09 2.35
CA GLY A 229 7.62 11.15 1.37
C GLY A 229 6.97 9.91 1.99
N CYS A 230 6.38 10.02 3.19
CA CYS A 230 5.71 8.93 3.91
C CYS A 230 4.70 8.13 3.05
N ALA A 231 3.85 8.81 2.27
CA ALA A 231 2.90 8.15 1.38
C ALA A 231 3.51 7.77 0.02
N ARG A 232 4.84 7.82 -0.14
CA ARG A 232 5.58 7.57 -1.40
C ARG A 232 5.11 8.42 -2.60
N PRO A 233 4.95 9.75 -2.45
CA PRO A 233 4.46 10.63 -3.52
C PRO A 233 5.39 10.68 -4.73
N TYR A 234 6.67 10.40 -4.55
CA TYR A 234 7.66 10.35 -5.61
C TYR A 234 7.54 9.12 -6.52
N MET A 235 6.66 8.16 -6.19
CA MET A 235 6.38 7.00 -7.04
C MET A 235 5.00 7.11 -7.73
N ALA A 236 4.24 8.14 -7.42
CA ALA A 236 2.89 8.35 -7.93
C ALA A 236 2.91 8.90 -9.36
N GLU A 237 1.85 8.63 -10.12
CA GLU A 237 1.62 9.31 -11.40
C GLU A 237 1.43 10.82 -11.17
N LEU A 238 0.75 11.18 -10.08
CA LEU A 238 0.56 12.54 -9.57
C LEU A 238 0.91 12.59 -8.06
N GLY A 239 2.07 13.15 -7.73
CA GLY A 239 2.55 13.28 -6.35
C GLY A 239 2.38 14.70 -5.81
N ILE A 240 1.79 14.84 -4.61
CA ILE A 240 1.57 16.12 -3.94
C ILE A 240 2.37 16.16 -2.63
N VAL A 241 3.26 17.14 -2.50
CA VAL A 241 4.20 17.23 -1.36
C VAL A 241 4.10 18.58 -0.67
N GLY A 242 3.72 18.60 0.60
CA GLY A 242 3.58 19.81 1.41
C GLY A 242 4.90 20.59 1.55
N LYS A 243 4.82 21.91 1.33
CA LYS A 243 5.95 22.84 1.40
C LYS A 243 5.79 23.88 2.51
N SER A 244 4.57 24.35 2.71
CA SER A 244 4.17 25.29 3.76
C SER A 244 2.64 25.25 3.88
N PRO A 245 2.01 25.89 4.89
CA PRO A 245 0.57 25.86 5.05
C PRO A 245 -0.17 26.26 3.75
N GLY A 246 -1.01 25.35 3.24
CA GLY A 246 -1.79 25.53 2.01
C GLY A 246 -0.99 25.55 0.69
N LYS A 247 0.30 25.18 0.69
CA LYS A 247 1.13 25.16 -0.52
C LYS A 247 1.86 23.83 -0.68
N TYR A 248 1.87 23.35 -1.93
CA TYR A 248 2.38 22.03 -2.28
C TYR A 248 3.32 22.09 -3.48
N ALA A 249 4.30 21.20 -3.51
CA ALA A 249 5.05 20.86 -4.71
C ALA A 249 4.31 19.74 -5.45
N VAL A 250 4.26 19.82 -6.78
CA VAL A 250 3.63 18.85 -7.67
C VAL A 250 4.71 18.04 -8.38
N TYR A 251 4.62 16.73 -8.29
CA TYR A 251 5.50 15.76 -8.95
C TYR A 251 4.69 14.93 -9.95
N LEU A 252 5.28 14.63 -11.11
CA LEU A 252 4.62 13.91 -12.19
C LEU A 252 5.47 12.78 -12.72
N GLY A 253 4.81 11.72 -13.17
CA GLY A 253 5.43 10.71 -14.04
C GLY A 253 5.96 9.47 -13.32
N GLY A 254 5.50 9.15 -12.12
CA GLY A 254 5.63 7.79 -11.61
C GLY A 254 4.89 6.77 -12.49
N ASN A 255 4.88 5.50 -12.11
CA ASN A 255 4.17 4.46 -12.85
C ASN A 255 3.47 3.48 -11.91
N VAL A 256 2.52 2.73 -12.45
CA VAL A 256 1.71 1.74 -11.71
C VAL A 256 2.57 0.69 -11.01
N ALA A 257 3.67 0.28 -11.66
CA ALA A 257 4.59 -0.70 -11.09
C ALA A 257 5.42 -0.15 -9.91
N GLY A 258 5.41 1.17 -9.66
CA GLY A 258 6.27 1.77 -8.64
C GLY A 258 7.75 1.52 -8.93
N THR A 259 8.18 1.61 -10.19
CA THR A 259 9.58 1.43 -10.60
C THR A 259 10.20 2.70 -11.18
N ARG A 260 9.41 3.76 -11.35
CA ARG A 260 9.85 5.05 -11.89
C ARG A 260 9.61 6.18 -10.90
N LEU A 261 10.63 6.99 -10.66
CA LEU A 261 10.53 8.19 -9.83
C LEU A 261 9.87 9.33 -10.62
N ALA A 262 8.85 9.94 -10.03
CA ALA A 262 8.23 11.17 -10.49
C ALA A 262 9.21 12.35 -10.38
N ARG A 263 9.07 13.32 -11.28
CA ARG A 263 9.90 14.53 -11.33
C ARG A 263 9.13 15.75 -10.89
N LEU A 264 9.84 16.71 -10.30
CA LEU A 264 9.26 17.97 -9.87
C LEU A 264 8.74 18.74 -11.08
N TYR A 265 7.44 19.01 -11.11
CA TYR A 265 6.78 19.79 -12.16
C TYR A 265 6.58 21.24 -11.73
N ASN A 266 6.09 21.45 -10.51
CA ASN A 266 5.94 22.79 -9.95
C ASN A 266 6.35 22.80 -8.47
N GLN A 267 7.21 23.74 -8.10
CA GLN A 267 7.80 23.80 -6.77
C GLN A 267 6.86 24.33 -5.69
N THR A 268 5.90 25.18 -6.04
CA THR A 268 5.00 25.82 -5.07
C THR A 268 3.68 26.20 -5.72
N VAL A 269 2.66 25.39 -5.47
CA VAL A 269 1.28 25.59 -5.92
C VAL A 269 0.39 25.80 -4.69
N PRO A 270 -0.29 26.95 -4.56
CA PRO A 270 -1.37 27.12 -3.58
C PRO A 270 -2.50 26.11 -3.82
N ALA A 271 -3.06 25.54 -2.76
CA ALA A 271 -4.18 24.60 -2.86
C ALA A 271 -5.34 25.14 -3.72
N THR A 272 -5.64 26.43 -3.58
CA THR A 272 -6.70 27.14 -4.31
C THR A 272 -6.46 27.27 -5.81
N GLU A 273 -5.20 27.16 -6.27
CA GLU A 273 -4.79 27.30 -7.68
C GLU A 273 -4.49 25.93 -8.31
N MET A 274 -4.68 24.85 -7.56
CA MET A 274 -4.31 23.50 -7.98
C MET A 274 -5.07 23.03 -9.23
N ALA A 275 -6.36 23.37 -9.32
CA ALA A 275 -7.17 23.06 -10.49
C ALA A 275 -6.63 23.73 -11.76
N ASP A 276 -6.21 25.00 -11.67
CA ASP A 276 -5.69 25.77 -12.80
C ASP A 276 -4.35 25.21 -13.30
N GLN A 277 -3.55 24.63 -12.40
CA GLN A 277 -2.29 23.97 -12.76
C GLN A 277 -2.52 22.59 -13.42
N LEU A 278 -3.49 21.82 -12.95
CA LEU A 278 -3.71 20.44 -13.42
C LEU A 278 -4.60 20.35 -14.66
N ARG A 279 -5.57 21.25 -14.82
CA ARG A 279 -6.50 21.25 -15.97
C ARG A 279 -5.80 21.21 -17.33
N PRO A 280 -4.87 22.13 -17.68
CA PRO A 280 -4.25 22.11 -19.00
C PRO A 280 -3.42 20.84 -19.24
N LEU A 281 -2.87 20.25 -18.18
CA LEU A 281 -2.09 19.02 -18.24
C LEU A 281 -2.98 17.81 -18.54
N LEU A 282 -4.13 17.68 -17.87
CA LEU A 282 -5.09 16.60 -18.09
C LEU A 282 -5.77 16.72 -19.47
N GLU A 283 -6.11 17.92 -19.92
CA GLU A 283 -6.61 18.16 -21.28
C GLU A 283 -5.57 17.80 -22.36
N ARG A 284 -4.28 17.98 -22.06
CA ARG A 284 -3.20 17.58 -22.97
C ARG A 284 -3.05 16.05 -22.99
N PHE A 285 -3.14 15.40 -21.83
CA PHE A 285 -3.17 13.95 -21.73
C PHE A 285 -4.32 13.36 -22.55
N ALA A 286 -5.54 13.90 -22.42
CA ALA A 286 -6.71 13.44 -23.18
C ALA A 286 -6.50 13.48 -24.70
N ARG A 287 -5.82 14.51 -25.21
CA ARG A 287 -5.61 14.72 -26.65
C ARG A 287 -4.42 13.98 -27.24
N HIS A 288 -3.37 13.74 -26.45
CA HIS A 288 -2.06 13.31 -26.97
C HIS A 288 -1.58 11.97 -26.40
N ARG A 289 -2.38 11.30 -25.57
CA ARG A 289 -2.06 9.95 -25.09
C ARG A 289 -2.07 8.91 -26.21
N HIS A 290 -1.22 7.91 -26.11
CA HIS A 290 -1.31 6.71 -26.92
C HIS A 290 -2.40 5.76 -26.38
N GLU A 291 -2.84 4.82 -27.21
CA GLU A 291 -3.81 3.81 -26.80
C GLU A 291 -3.27 2.98 -25.62
N GLY A 292 -4.04 2.91 -24.54
CA GLY A 292 -3.66 2.21 -23.31
C GLY A 292 -2.57 2.90 -22.47
N GLU A 293 -2.14 4.10 -22.84
CA GLU A 293 -1.12 4.84 -22.10
C GLU A 293 -1.70 5.47 -20.82
N ARG A 294 -1.00 5.22 -19.71
CA ARG A 294 -1.33 5.77 -18.39
C ARG A 294 -0.80 7.20 -18.25
N PHE A 295 -1.40 7.98 -17.34
CA PHE A 295 -1.04 9.40 -17.14
C PHE A 295 0.44 9.59 -16.79
N GLY A 296 1.00 8.72 -15.95
CA GLY A 296 2.41 8.77 -15.59
C GLY A 296 3.35 8.55 -16.78
N ASP A 297 3.00 7.63 -17.68
CA ASP A 297 3.78 7.33 -18.89
C ASP A 297 3.71 8.50 -19.89
N PHE A 298 2.53 9.08 -20.05
CA PHE A 298 2.35 10.30 -20.82
C PHE A 298 3.20 11.46 -20.28
N CYS A 299 3.20 11.70 -18.97
CA CYS A 299 4.01 12.74 -18.34
C CYS A 299 5.51 12.51 -18.60
N ALA A 300 5.95 11.26 -18.51
CA ALA A 300 7.35 10.91 -18.77
C ALA A 300 7.78 11.14 -20.22
N ARG A 301 6.88 10.90 -21.18
CA ARG A 301 7.13 11.08 -22.62
C ARG A 301 7.04 12.54 -23.06
N GLU A 302 6.01 13.25 -22.63
CA GLU A 302 5.64 14.55 -23.18
C GLU A 302 5.99 15.73 -22.26
N VAL A 303 5.91 15.56 -20.95
CA VAL A 303 6.03 16.68 -20.00
C VAL A 303 7.46 16.82 -19.48
N TRP A 304 8.13 15.72 -19.17
CA TRP A 304 9.51 15.74 -18.67
C TRP A 304 10.53 16.42 -19.59
N PRO A 305 10.49 16.24 -20.93
CA PRO A 305 11.40 16.96 -21.82
C PRO A 305 11.30 18.49 -21.68
N GLU A 306 10.10 19.01 -21.36
CA GLU A 306 9.88 20.45 -21.17
C GLU A 306 10.47 20.95 -19.85
N ILE A 307 10.38 20.12 -18.80
CA ILE A 307 10.96 20.42 -17.48
C ILE A 307 12.49 20.52 -17.57
N GLU A 308 13.14 19.64 -18.34
CA GLU A 308 14.60 19.62 -18.51
C GLU A 308 15.14 20.83 -19.30
N ILE A 309 14.33 21.42 -20.18
CA ILE A 309 14.71 22.62 -20.96
C ILE A 309 14.58 23.90 -20.12
N ALA A 310 13.77 23.88 -19.07
CA ALA A 310 13.50 25.04 -18.22
C ALA A 310 14.51 25.25 -17.07
N ILE A 311 15.46 24.32 -16.88
CA ILE A 311 16.54 24.36 -15.88
C ILE A 311 17.85 24.73 -16.57
#